data_AF-W4MC32-F1
#
_entry.id   AF-W4MC32-F1
#
_cell.length_a   1.000
_cell.length_b   1.000
_cell.length_c   1.000
_cell.angle_alpha   90.00
_cell.angle_beta   90.00
_cell.angle_gamma   90.00
#
_symmetry.space_group_name_H-M   'P 1'
#
loop_
_entity.id
_entity.type
_entity.pdbx_description
1 polymer ?
#
loop_
_entity_poly.entity_id
_entity_poly.type
_entity_poly.pdbx_seq_one_letter_code
_entity_poly.pdbx_strand_id
1 'polypeptide(L)'
;MSIQEFQARFRRQHQEHAAWRLLRAENAPLILAFVADLFSEANDIPFGRAKAALDTELSRWREQGVWEADVSAGTYLRQWIQAGWLREIDDQLTKTDACEVALRFCQDLEQRETHATASHLRIVQDAVRDLAVDLSSNADERIALLTSRQAALQREIDDLNAGVVAELSEAEQRERIREVYQLAAVLTGDFRRVEDEIRHLDQSLRVRMIESGSSRGAVLLNLLEQEELLSDSGAGRAFGGFFQLLCDQNRSTEFREQLRMILTHPAADHLTPQQARFLGQLMRELIRESERVFQVRRRTEESLRAFIESGAHLENLAVDRLLGQLERSAVRFKEAEISLYPLAASSPQWPCPLAVAGQLAPESA
;
A
#
# COMPACT_ATOMS: atom_id res chain seq x y z
N MET A 1 -0.10 -13.53 24.19
CA MET A 1 0.63 -12.25 24.16
C MET A 1 0.67 -11.67 25.57
N SER A 2 1.85 -11.28 26.04
CA SER A 2 2.05 -10.64 27.35
C SER A 2 1.77 -9.13 27.29
N ILE A 3 1.48 -8.50 28.43
CA ILE A 3 1.26 -7.04 28.50
C ILE A 3 2.48 -6.24 28.01
N GLN A 4 3.68 -6.78 28.20
CA GLN A 4 4.94 -6.18 27.78
C GLN A 4 5.08 -6.15 26.26
N GLU A 5 4.64 -7.20 25.57
CA GLU A 5 4.62 -7.26 24.10
C GLU A 5 3.67 -6.21 23.52
N PHE A 6 2.47 -6.07 24.10
CA PHE A 6 1.52 -5.03 23.70
C PHE A 6 2.08 -3.62 23.93
N GLN A 7 2.69 -3.37 25.09
CA GLN A 7 3.29 -2.07 25.41
C GLN A 7 4.41 -1.71 24.42
N ALA A 8 5.31 -2.66 24.11
CA ALA A 8 6.38 -2.44 23.15
C ALA A 8 5.82 -2.13 21.76
N ARG A 9 4.80 -2.89 21.31
CA ARG A 9 4.12 -2.66 20.04
C ARG A 9 3.47 -1.28 19.97
N PHE A 10 2.72 -0.88 21.00
CA PHE A 10 2.06 0.43 21.03
C PHE A 10 3.06 1.57 21.14
N ARG A 11 4.15 1.43 21.90
CA ARG A 11 5.21 2.44 21.95
C ARG A 11 5.84 2.64 20.58
N ARG A 12 6.12 1.55 19.86
CA ARG A 12 6.64 1.61 18.50
C ARG A 12 5.66 2.30 17.55
N GLN A 13 4.38 1.91 17.55
CA GLN A 13 3.34 2.57 16.75
C GLN A 13 3.22 4.06 17.08
N HIS A 14 3.26 4.43 18.36
CA HIS A 14 3.21 5.83 18.79
C HIS A 14 4.40 6.67 18.30
N GLN A 15 5.55 6.05 18.06
CA GLN A 15 6.76 6.74 17.56
C GLN A 15 6.84 6.75 16.03
N GLU A 16 6.51 5.63 15.39
CA GLU A 16 6.75 5.41 13.97
C GLU A 16 5.52 5.68 13.11
N HIS A 17 4.31 5.43 13.60
CA HIS A 17 3.10 5.51 12.78
C HIS A 17 2.69 6.96 12.53
N ALA A 18 2.73 7.39 11.26
CA ALA A 18 2.46 8.78 10.87
C ALA A 18 1.07 9.28 11.29
N ALA A 19 0.04 8.42 11.29
CA ALA A 19 -1.31 8.77 11.76
C ALA A 19 -1.31 9.17 13.23
N TRP A 20 -0.61 8.43 14.09
CA TRP A 20 -0.54 8.75 15.52
C TRP A 20 0.27 10.02 15.76
N ARG A 21 1.34 10.21 14.99
CA ARG A 21 2.11 11.46 15.01
C ARG A 21 1.26 12.67 14.58
N LEU A 22 0.38 12.52 13.60
CA LEU A 22 -0.56 13.56 13.18
C LEU A 22 -1.53 13.89 14.30
N LEU A 23 -2.16 12.89 14.91
CA LEU A 23 -3.10 13.09 16.02
C LEU A 23 -2.45 13.71 17.27
N ARG A 24 -1.13 13.53 17.45
CA ARG A 24 -0.36 14.13 18.55
C ARG A 24 0.20 15.51 18.22
N ALA A 25 0.13 15.96 16.97
CA ALA A 25 0.66 17.27 16.60
C ALA A 25 -0.06 18.38 17.38
N GLU A 26 0.67 19.40 17.83
CA GLU A 26 0.08 20.50 18.62
C GLU A 26 -1.06 21.20 17.88
N ASN A 27 -0.95 21.25 16.55
CA ASN A 27 -1.91 21.86 15.64
C ASN A 27 -2.78 20.84 14.91
N ALA A 28 -2.91 19.61 15.42
CA ALA A 28 -3.68 18.54 14.79
C ALA A 28 -5.11 18.96 14.39
N PRO A 29 -5.91 19.66 15.23
CA PRO A 29 -7.26 20.05 14.85
C PRO A 29 -7.29 20.96 13.60
N LEU A 30 -6.35 21.90 13.51
CA LEU A 30 -6.26 22.82 12.37
C LEU A 30 -5.80 22.10 11.10
N ILE A 31 -4.82 21.21 11.21
CA ILE A 31 -4.34 20.40 10.09
C ILE A 31 -5.48 19.53 9.58
N LEU A 32 -6.17 18.80 10.47
CA LEU A 32 -7.24 17.89 10.11
C LEU A 32 -8.42 18.64 9.48
N ALA A 33 -8.84 19.78 10.04
CA ALA A 33 -9.90 20.61 9.47
C ALA A 33 -9.53 21.10 8.06
N PHE A 34 -8.32 21.64 7.89
CA PHE A 34 -7.85 22.10 6.59
C PHE A 34 -7.76 20.97 5.56
N VAL A 35 -7.21 19.82 5.92
CA VAL A 35 -7.09 18.68 5.00
C VAL A 35 -8.46 18.09 4.67
N ALA A 36 -9.37 18.01 5.64
CA ALA A 36 -10.75 17.54 5.40
C ALA A 36 -11.48 18.44 4.40
N ASP A 37 -11.33 19.77 4.53
CA ASP A 37 -11.94 20.73 3.62
C ASP A 37 -11.26 20.73 2.24
N LEU A 38 -9.92 20.76 2.20
CA LEU A 38 -9.14 20.82 0.96
C LEU A 38 -9.43 19.63 0.04
N PHE A 39 -9.57 18.43 0.61
CA PHE A 39 -9.83 17.19 -0.13
C PHE A 39 -11.31 16.78 -0.10
N SER A 40 -12.21 17.70 0.22
CA SER A 40 -13.65 17.41 0.33
C SER A 40 -14.28 17.03 -1.01
N GLU A 41 -13.82 17.65 -2.10
CA GLU A 41 -14.37 17.49 -3.45
C GLU A 41 -13.47 16.72 -4.42
N ALA A 42 -12.17 16.67 -4.14
CA ALA A 42 -11.20 15.99 -5.00
C ALA A 42 -10.09 15.38 -4.15
N ASN A 43 -9.63 14.20 -4.56
CA ASN A 43 -8.51 13.51 -3.92
C ASN A 43 -7.14 14.08 -4.34
N ASP A 44 -7.12 14.89 -5.41
CA ASP A 44 -5.90 15.46 -6.01
C ASP A 44 -6.06 16.95 -6.17
N ILE A 45 -5.13 17.69 -5.58
CA ILE A 45 -5.16 19.14 -5.59
C ILE A 45 -3.81 19.66 -6.04
N PRO A 46 -3.74 20.55 -7.05
CA PRO A 46 -2.47 21.17 -7.43
C PRO A 46 -1.79 21.84 -6.24
N PHE A 47 -0.48 21.67 -6.07
CA PHE A 47 0.28 22.18 -4.92
C PHE A 47 0.09 23.70 -4.77
N GLY A 48 0.09 24.43 -5.89
CA GLY A 48 -0.18 25.87 -5.90
C GLY A 48 -1.56 26.26 -5.34
N ARG A 49 -2.59 25.46 -5.64
CA ARG A 49 -3.95 25.67 -5.11
C ARG A 49 -4.02 25.36 -3.61
N ALA A 50 -3.41 24.25 -3.19
CA ALA A 50 -3.33 23.89 -1.77
C ALA A 50 -2.59 24.96 -0.96
N LYS A 51 -1.48 25.49 -1.49
CA LYS A 51 -0.72 26.58 -0.87
C LYS A 51 -1.56 27.84 -0.70
N ALA A 52 -2.25 28.28 -1.76
CA ALA A 52 -3.10 29.48 -1.70
C ALA A 52 -4.26 29.34 -0.71
N ALA A 53 -4.89 28.15 -0.67
CA ALA A 53 -5.95 27.85 0.30
C ALA A 53 -5.40 27.92 1.74
N LEU A 54 -4.24 27.31 1.99
CA LEU A 54 -3.63 27.33 3.31
C LEU A 54 -3.16 28.74 3.72
N ASP A 55 -2.60 29.54 2.81
CA ASP A 55 -2.23 30.93 3.11
C ASP A 55 -3.45 31.76 3.52
N THR A 56 -4.62 31.49 2.93
CA THR A 56 -5.88 32.14 3.31
C THR A 56 -6.32 31.75 4.72
N GLU A 57 -6.30 30.44 5.04
CA GLU A 57 -6.68 29.95 6.37
C GLU A 57 -5.68 30.34 7.46
N LEU A 58 -4.37 30.32 7.20
CA LEU A 58 -3.36 30.82 8.12
C LEU A 58 -3.57 32.29 8.47
N SER A 59 -3.97 33.11 7.48
CA SER A 59 -4.29 34.52 7.71
C SER A 59 -5.51 34.66 8.64
N ARG A 60 -6.57 33.87 8.42
CA ARG A 60 -7.76 33.83 9.30
C ARG A 60 -7.42 33.38 10.72
N TRP A 61 -6.61 32.33 10.88
CA TRP A 61 -6.22 31.83 12.21
C TRP A 61 -5.36 32.84 12.98
N ARG A 62 -4.55 33.64 12.28
CA ARG A 62 -3.79 34.75 12.88
C ARG A 62 -4.72 35.87 13.36
N GLU A 63 -5.71 36.25 12.56
CA GLU A 63 -6.72 37.25 12.95
C GLU A 63 -7.53 36.83 14.18
N GLN A 64 -7.79 35.53 14.33
CA GLN A 64 -8.51 34.96 15.47
C GLN A 64 -7.62 34.72 16.71
N GLY A 65 -6.30 34.94 16.61
CA GLY A 65 -5.35 34.67 17.69
C GLY A 65 -5.16 33.19 18.02
N VAL A 66 -5.59 32.29 17.13
CA VAL A 66 -5.43 30.83 17.29
C VAL A 66 -4.07 30.37 16.75
N TRP A 67 -3.41 31.21 15.94
CA TRP A 67 -2.10 30.94 15.35
C TRP A 67 -1.16 32.14 15.43
N GLU A 68 0.01 31.96 16.04
CA GLU A 68 1.00 33.05 16.21
C GLU A 68 2.22 32.92 15.31
N ALA A 69 2.46 31.75 14.69
CA ALA A 69 3.69 31.50 13.93
C ALA A 69 3.67 32.12 12.52
N ASP A 70 4.71 32.90 12.21
CA ASP A 70 4.93 33.52 10.89
C ASP A 70 5.71 32.60 9.94
N VAL A 71 5.14 31.43 9.67
CA VAL A 71 5.70 30.46 8.71
C VAL A 71 4.78 30.43 7.48
N SER A 72 5.37 30.41 6.29
CA SER A 72 4.61 30.36 5.03
C SER A 72 3.85 29.03 4.86
N ALA A 73 2.69 29.05 4.18
CA ALA A 73 1.93 27.84 3.87
C ALA A 73 2.77 26.78 3.14
N GLY A 74 3.61 27.21 2.20
CA GLY A 74 4.47 26.29 1.45
C GLY A 74 5.46 25.52 2.33
N THR A 75 5.90 26.12 3.44
CA THR A 75 6.75 25.43 4.42
C THR A 75 5.95 24.42 5.23
N TYR A 76 4.72 24.73 5.66
CA TYR A 76 3.85 23.77 6.33
C TYR A 76 3.50 22.58 5.45
N LEU A 77 3.10 22.81 4.20
CA LEU A 77 2.80 21.73 3.25
C LEU A 77 4.01 20.81 3.07
N ARG A 78 5.21 21.36 2.93
CA ARG A 78 6.45 20.55 2.86
C ARG A 78 6.72 19.79 4.14
N GLN A 79 6.49 20.38 5.31
CA GLN A 79 6.62 19.69 6.59
C GLN A 79 5.62 18.53 6.71
N TRP A 80 4.38 18.72 6.25
CA TRP A 80 3.35 17.67 6.27
C TRP A 80 3.67 16.55 5.27
N ILE A 81 4.29 16.88 4.13
CA ILE A 81 4.83 15.90 3.19
C ILE A 81 5.97 15.11 3.83
N GLN A 82 6.94 15.80 4.46
CA GLN A 82 8.06 15.15 5.16
C GLN A 82 7.61 14.29 6.35
N ALA A 83 6.54 14.70 7.05
CA ALA A 83 5.96 13.95 8.15
C ALA A 83 5.15 12.72 7.67
N GLY A 84 4.95 12.57 6.35
CA GLY A 84 4.22 11.45 5.75
C GLY A 84 2.70 11.58 5.85
N TRP A 85 2.16 12.79 6.06
CA TRP A 85 0.72 13.04 6.12
C TRP A 85 0.15 13.35 4.74
N LEU A 86 0.90 14.10 3.94
CA LEU A 86 0.54 14.41 2.56
C LEU A 86 1.62 13.91 1.62
N ARG A 87 1.31 13.86 0.33
CA ARG A 87 2.24 13.44 -0.72
C ARG A 87 2.06 14.32 -1.94
N GLU A 88 3.19 14.72 -2.54
CA GLU A 88 3.22 15.46 -3.79
C GLU A 88 3.78 14.58 -4.91
N ILE A 89 3.04 14.45 -6.01
CA ILE A 89 3.45 13.75 -7.23
C ILE A 89 3.03 14.63 -8.42
N ASP A 90 3.98 14.97 -9.30
CA ASP A 90 3.72 15.74 -10.52
C ASP A 90 2.91 17.03 -10.25
N ASP A 91 3.32 17.79 -9.22
CA ASP A 91 2.67 19.01 -8.70
C ASP A 91 1.24 18.79 -8.16
N GLN A 92 0.81 17.54 -7.97
CA GLN A 92 -0.46 17.18 -7.34
C GLN A 92 -0.24 16.70 -5.91
N LEU A 93 -0.94 17.34 -4.98
CA LEU A 93 -0.99 16.98 -3.57
C LEU A 93 -2.11 15.98 -3.33
N THR A 94 -1.82 14.94 -2.54
CA THR A 94 -2.72 13.85 -2.16
C THR A 94 -2.55 13.50 -0.68
N LYS A 95 -3.56 12.91 -0.04
CA LYS A 95 -3.44 12.42 1.35
C LYS A 95 -2.84 11.02 1.37
N THR A 96 -1.94 10.75 2.31
CA THR A 96 -1.42 9.39 2.55
C THR A 96 -2.44 8.55 3.32
N ASP A 97 -2.25 7.22 3.36
CA ASP A 97 -3.07 6.32 4.20
C ASP A 97 -3.07 6.79 5.66
N ALA A 98 -1.91 7.15 6.19
CA ALA A 98 -1.77 7.63 7.56
C ALA A 98 -2.64 8.86 7.88
N CYS A 99 -2.75 9.81 6.95
CA CYS A 99 -3.61 10.98 7.14
C CYS A 99 -5.09 10.60 7.07
N GLU A 100 -5.45 9.68 6.18
CA GLU A 100 -6.82 9.21 6.03
C GLU A 100 -7.30 8.42 7.25
N VAL A 101 -6.44 7.58 7.83
CA VAL A 101 -6.69 6.89 9.10
C VAL A 101 -6.94 7.89 10.23
N ALA A 102 -6.16 8.97 10.31
CA ALA A 102 -6.34 10.00 11.34
C ALA A 102 -7.66 10.76 11.18
N LEU A 103 -8.01 11.14 9.94
CA LEU A 103 -9.28 11.80 9.63
C LEU A 103 -10.47 10.91 9.96
N ARG A 104 -10.42 9.64 9.55
CA ARG A 104 -11.48 8.66 9.84
C ARG A 104 -11.65 8.47 11.34
N PHE A 105 -10.56 8.34 12.08
CA PHE A 105 -10.62 8.25 13.54
C PHE A 105 -11.36 9.43 14.17
N CYS A 106 -11.10 10.66 13.74
CA CYS A 106 -11.82 11.84 14.22
C CYS A 106 -13.31 11.83 13.84
N GLN A 107 -13.64 11.43 12.60
CA GLN A 107 -15.03 11.28 12.16
C GLN A 107 -15.78 10.20 12.96
N ASP A 108 -15.11 9.09 13.27
CA ASP A 108 -15.69 8.00 14.06
C ASP A 108 -15.97 8.44 15.51
N LEU A 109 -15.18 9.37 16.07
CA LEU A 109 -15.46 9.95 17.39
C LEU A 109 -16.75 10.78 17.40
N GLU A 110 -17.06 11.50 16.33
CA GLU A 110 -18.30 12.26 16.17
C GLU A 110 -19.50 11.35 15.90
N GLN A 111 -19.31 10.29 15.12
CA GLN A 111 -20.39 9.38 14.72
C GLN A 111 -20.75 8.35 15.78
N ARG A 112 -19.90 8.14 16.81
CA ARG A 112 -20.07 7.13 17.88
C ARG A 112 -21.37 7.16 18.68
N GLU A 113 -22.22 8.17 18.50
CA GLU A 113 -23.60 8.11 18.96
C GLU A 113 -24.37 7.05 18.14
N THR A 114 -24.35 5.80 18.63
CA THR A 114 -25.18 4.64 18.22
C THR A 114 -24.59 3.72 17.13
N HIS A 115 -23.53 2.96 17.44
CA HIS A 115 -22.95 1.97 16.50
C HIS A 115 -22.79 0.55 17.07
N ALA A 116 -23.59 0.19 18.08
CA ALA A 116 -23.62 -1.17 18.62
C ALA A 116 -25.05 -1.73 18.48
N THR A 117 -25.50 -1.89 17.25
CA THR A 117 -26.88 -2.27 16.94
C THR A 117 -26.89 -3.34 15.86
N ALA A 118 -28.02 -4.03 15.71
CA ALA A 118 -28.16 -5.36 15.11
C ALA A 118 -27.55 -5.54 13.71
N SER A 119 -27.26 -4.46 12.99
CA SER A 119 -26.65 -4.47 11.66
C SER A 119 -25.21 -5.02 11.66
N HIS A 120 -24.38 -4.66 12.65
CA HIS A 120 -23.03 -5.24 12.78
C HIS A 120 -23.08 -6.75 13.05
N LEU A 121 -24.01 -7.22 13.88
CA LEU A 121 -24.20 -8.65 14.12
C LEU A 121 -24.63 -9.36 12.83
N ARG A 122 -25.47 -8.73 12.01
CA ARG A 122 -25.89 -9.27 10.71
C ARG A 122 -24.69 -9.41 9.77
N ILE A 123 -23.84 -8.38 9.65
CA ILE A 123 -22.62 -8.46 8.83
C ILE A 123 -21.72 -9.59 9.30
N VAL A 124 -21.50 -9.72 10.61
CA VAL A 124 -20.68 -10.81 11.16
C VAL A 124 -21.33 -12.17 10.90
N GLN A 125 -22.65 -12.30 11.06
CA GLN A 125 -23.36 -13.54 10.76
C GLN A 125 -23.27 -13.93 9.29
N ASP A 126 -23.39 -12.95 8.39
CA ASP A 126 -23.24 -13.14 6.95
C ASP A 126 -21.82 -13.58 6.60
N ALA A 127 -20.81 -12.89 7.11
CA ALA A 127 -19.41 -13.23 6.91
C ALA A 127 -19.05 -14.62 7.48
N VAL A 128 -19.53 -14.96 8.68
CA VAL A 128 -19.32 -16.29 9.29
C VAL A 128 -20.00 -17.37 8.46
N ARG A 129 -21.21 -17.11 7.96
CA ARG A 129 -21.96 -18.06 7.13
C ARG A 129 -21.30 -18.30 5.79
N ASP A 130 -20.86 -17.24 5.11
CA ASP A 130 -20.15 -17.38 3.83
C ASP A 130 -18.81 -18.10 4.04
N LEU A 131 -18.06 -17.76 5.10
CA LEU A 131 -16.83 -18.47 5.45
C LEU A 131 -17.07 -19.96 5.77
N ALA A 132 -18.17 -20.30 6.45
CA ALA A 132 -18.52 -21.69 6.75
C ALA A 132 -18.78 -22.50 5.48
N VAL A 133 -19.38 -21.90 4.45
CA VAL A 133 -19.58 -22.52 3.13
C VAL A 133 -18.24 -22.72 2.42
N ASP A 134 -17.34 -21.74 2.48
CA ASP A 134 -16.05 -21.78 1.80
C ASP A 134 -15.04 -22.75 2.46
N LEU A 135 -15.11 -22.92 3.78
CA LEU A 135 -14.28 -23.88 4.52
C LEU A 135 -14.81 -25.33 4.42
N SER A 136 -16.04 -25.54 3.96
CA SER A 136 -16.63 -26.87 3.82
C SER A 136 -15.97 -27.64 2.67
N SER A 137 -15.14 -28.62 3.03
CA SER A 137 -14.54 -29.57 2.07
C SER A 137 -15.49 -30.69 1.64
N ASN A 138 -16.59 -30.88 2.36
CA ASN A 138 -17.64 -31.85 2.05
C ASN A 138 -18.74 -31.22 1.18
N ALA A 139 -19.04 -31.85 0.04
CA ALA A 139 -20.08 -31.40 -0.87
C ALA A 139 -21.49 -31.46 -0.27
N ASP A 140 -21.79 -32.48 0.53
CA ASP A 140 -23.11 -32.67 1.12
C ASP A 140 -23.40 -31.61 2.20
N GLU A 141 -22.39 -31.25 3.00
CA GLU A 141 -22.48 -30.15 3.98
C GLU A 141 -22.68 -28.80 3.29
N ARG A 142 -21.95 -28.56 2.19
CA ARG A 142 -22.10 -27.34 1.40
C ARG A 142 -23.50 -27.23 0.80
N ILE A 143 -24.04 -28.33 0.26
CA ILE A 143 -25.41 -28.39 -0.25
C ILE A 143 -26.41 -28.11 0.87
N ALA A 144 -26.26 -28.74 2.04
CA ALA A 144 -27.17 -28.52 3.17
C ALA A 144 -27.21 -27.05 3.63
N LEU A 145 -26.05 -26.38 3.71
CA LEU A 145 -25.96 -24.96 4.03
C LEU A 145 -26.65 -24.08 2.98
N LEU A 146 -26.43 -24.35 1.69
CA LEU A 146 -27.06 -23.61 0.59
C LEU A 146 -28.57 -23.83 0.51
N THR A 147 -29.05 -25.06 0.72
CA THR A 147 -30.48 -25.37 0.78
C THR A 147 -31.16 -24.67 1.96
N SER A 148 -30.49 -24.59 3.11
CA SER A 148 -31.01 -23.79 4.24
C SER A 148 -31.12 -22.29 3.89
N ARG A 149 -30.18 -21.75 3.09
CA ARG A 149 -30.24 -20.36 2.61
C ARG A 149 -31.40 -20.16 1.63
N GLN A 150 -31.59 -21.10 0.69
CA GLN A 150 -32.72 -21.09 -0.23
C GLN A 150 -34.06 -21.12 0.53
N ALA A 151 -34.20 -21.97 1.54
CA ALA A 151 -35.43 -22.07 2.34
C ALA A 151 -35.71 -20.82 3.18
N ALA A 152 -34.68 -20.05 3.57
CA ALA A 152 -34.86 -18.77 4.25
C ALA A 152 -35.34 -17.68 3.27
N LEU A 153 -34.69 -17.58 2.10
CA LEU A 153 -35.09 -16.65 1.04
C LEU A 153 -36.50 -16.95 0.52
N GLN A 154 -36.85 -18.23 0.37
CA GLN A 154 -38.19 -18.61 -0.09
C GLN A 154 -39.27 -18.15 0.90
N ARG A 155 -39.02 -18.27 2.20
CA ARG A 155 -39.94 -17.75 3.22
C ARG A 155 -40.12 -16.23 3.12
N GLU A 156 -39.04 -15.49 2.92
CA GLU A 156 -39.12 -14.03 2.73
C GLU A 156 -39.91 -13.66 1.47
N ILE A 157 -39.75 -14.41 0.37
CA ILE A 157 -40.54 -14.25 -0.85
C ILE A 157 -42.02 -14.59 -0.60
N ASP A 158 -42.31 -15.66 0.13
CA ASP A 158 -43.67 -16.08 0.45
C ASP A 158 -44.39 -15.05 1.35
N ASP A 159 -43.68 -14.47 2.33
CA ASP A 159 -44.17 -13.38 3.16
C ASP A 159 -44.51 -12.13 2.33
N LEU A 160 -43.63 -11.76 1.39
CA LEU A 160 -43.87 -10.65 0.46
C LEU A 160 -45.05 -10.93 -0.48
N ASN A 161 -45.19 -12.15 -0.99
CA ASN A 161 -46.34 -12.57 -1.81
C ASN A 161 -47.66 -12.56 -1.01
N ALA A 162 -47.58 -12.82 0.30
CA ALA A 162 -48.71 -12.70 1.22
C ALA A 162 -49.02 -11.24 1.62
N GLY A 163 -48.25 -10.27 1.12
CA GLY A 163 -48.43 -8.84 1.39
C GLY A 163 -47.81 -8.36 2.70
N VAL A 164 -46.98 -9.18 3.35
CA VAL A 164 -46.24 -8.79 4.55
C VAL A 164 -44.95 -8.09 4.12
N VAL A 165 -44.96 -6.76 4.14
CA VAL A 165 -43.77 -5.93 3.88
C VAL A 165 -43.24 -5.42 5.21
N ALA A 166 -42.10 -5.94 5.64
CA ALA A 166 -41.39 -5.43 6.81
C ALA A 166 -40.57 -4.20 6.41
N GLU A 167 -41.10 -3.01 6.65
CA GLU A 167 -40.36 -1.76 6.45
C GLU A 167 -39.39 -1.53 7.61
N LEU A 168 -38.19 -1.05 7.27
CA LEU A 168 -37.22 -0.63 8.26
C LEU A 168 -37.72 0.62 8.99
N SER A 169 -37.57 0.67 10.31
CA SER A 169 -37.80 1.91 11.05
C SER A 169 -36.83 3.01 10.59
N GLU A 170 -37.20 4.28 10.76
CA GLU A 170 -36.34 5.43 10.40
C GLU A 170 -34.94 5.32 11.03
N ALA A 171 -34.87 4.87 12.29
CA ALA A 171 -33.60 4.65 12.99
C ALA A 171 -32.74 3.56 12.31
N GLU A 172 -33.35 2.45 11.89
CA GLU A 172 -32.64 1.38 11.17
C GLU A 172 -32.24 1.80 9.76
N GLN A 173 -33.06 2.59 9.06
CA GLN A 173 -32.71 3.15 7.75
C GLN A 173 -31.48 4.06 7.86
N ARG A 174 -31.48 4.98 8.82
CA ARG A 174 -30.36 5.87 9.14
C ARG A 174 -29.10 5.10 9.52
N GLU A 175 -29.22 4.05 10.32
CA GLU A 175 -28.08 3.21 10.71
C GLU A 175 -27.48 2.51 9.49
N ARG A 176 -28.30 1.76 8.74
CA ARG A 176 -27.82 0.93 7.62
C ARG A 176 -27.19 1.76 6.50
N ILE A 177 -27.78 2.92 6.18
CA ILE A 177 -27.23 3.75 5.10
C ILE A 177 -25.88 4.37 5.48
N ARG A 178 -25.68 4.70 6.77
CA ARG A 178 -24.39 5.18 7.29
C ARG A 178 -23.35 4.07 7.33
N GLU A 179 -23.75 2.85 7.68
CA GLU A 179 -22.89 1.68 7.64
C GLU A 179 -22.38 1.40 6.22
N VAL A 180 -23.27 1.47 5.21
CA VAL A 180 -22.87 1.37 3.79
C VAL A 180 -21.85 2.45 3.42
N TYR A 181 -22.06 3.69 3.85
CA TYR A 181 -21.08 4.76 3.64
C TYR A 181 -19.74 4.47 4.32
N GLN A 182 -19.74 4.02 5.58
CA GLN A 182 -18.52 3.71 6.31
C GLN A 182 -17.73 2.59 5.62
N LEU A 183 -18.39 1.51 5.20
CA LEU A 183 -17.77 0.42 4.46
C LEU A 183 -17.15 0.91 3.13
N ALA A 184 -17.88 1.75 2.40
CA ALA A 184 -17.39 2.34 1.15
C ALA A 184 -16.19 3.28 1.36
N ALA A 185 -16.18 4.06 2.44
CA ALA A 185 -15.08 4.97 2.78
C ALA A 185 -13.83 4.22 3.27
N VAL A 186 -14.01 3.08 3.96
CA VAL A 186 -12.90 2.18 4.31
C VAL A 186 -12.24 1.64 3.05
N LEU A 187 -13.06 1.13 2.13
CA LEU A 187 -12.61 0.51 0.88
C LEU A 187 -11.69 1.42 0.06
N THR A 188 -12.01 2.71 -0.07
CA THR A 188 -11.12 3.65 -0.79
C THR A 188 -9.77 3.86 -0.10
N GLY A 189 -9.72 3.80 1.23
CA GLY A 189 -8.45 3.90 1.98
C GLY A 189 -7.55 2.68 1.77
N ASP A 190 -8.13 1.49 1.57
CA ASP A 190 -7.35 0.27 1.35
C ASP A 190 -6.48 0.34 0.09
N PHE A 191 -6.89 1.08 -0.96
CA PHE A 191 -6.03 1.30 -2.13
C PHE A 191 -4.82 2.15 -1.82
N ARG A 192 -4.97 3.18 -0.97
CA ARG A 192 -3.85 4.02 -0.56
C ARG A 192 -2.86 3.23 0.27
N ARG A 193 -3.35 2.33 1.10
CA ARG A 193 -2.50 1.37 1.79
C ARG A 193 -1.73 0.47 0.82
N VAL A 194 -2.39 -0.09 -0.19
CA VAL A 194 -1.71 -0.90 -1.24
C VAL A 194 -0.66 -0.07 -1.96
N GLU A 195 -0.98 1.17 -2.32
CA GLU A 195 -0.05 2.11 -2.95
C GLU A 195 1.19 2.34 -2.07
N ASP A 196 0.98 2.60 -0.79
CA ASP A 196 2.03 2.88 0.19
C ASP A 196 2.92 1.64 0.41
N GLU A 197 2.33 0.43 0.44
CA GLU A 197 3.07 -0.83 0.50
C GLU A 197 3.97 -1.03 -0.73
N ILE A 198 3.46 -0.81 -1.95
CA ILE A 198 4.25 -0.91 -3.20
C ILE A 198 5.41 0.08 -3.18
N ARG A 199 5.16 1.33 -2.75
CA ARG A 199 6.21 2.36 -2.68
C ARG A 199 7.28 2.04 -1.64
N HIS A 200 6.88 1.57 -0.47
CA HIS A 200 7.82 1.14 0.56
C HIS A 200 8.73 0.02 0.03
N LEU A 201 8.15 -0.90 -0.76
CA LEU A 201 8.89 -2.00 -1.37
C LEU A 201 9.86 -1.50 -2.45
N ASP A 202 9.45 -0.59 -3.34
CA ASP A 202 10.36 0.09 -4.29
C ASP A 202 11.53 0.77 -3.58
N GLN A 203 11.25 1.54 -2.51
CA GLN A 203 12.30 2.22 -1.75
C GLN A 203 13.26 1.23 -1.11
N SER A 204 12.74 0.16 -0.48
CA SER A 204 13.57 -0.87 0.15
C SER A 204 14.45 -1.62 -0.85
N LEU A 205 13.95 -1.80 -2.09
CA LEU A 205 14.70 -2.40 -3.18
C LEU A 205 15.85 -1.49 -3.61
N ARG A 206 15.59 -0.19 -3.82
CA ARG A 206 16.63 0.79 -4.18
C ARG A 206 17.75 0.86 -3.13
N VAL A 207 17.39 0.93 -1.84
CA VAL A 207 18.38 0.98 -0.76
C VAL A 207 19.29 -0.25 -0.81
N ARG A 208 18.70 -1.45 -0.89
CA ARG A 208 19.47 -2.70 -0.98
C ARG A 208 20.33 -2.77 -2.25
N MET A 209 19.84 -2.27 -3.38
CA MET A 209 20.61 -2.22 -4.62
C MET A 209 21.84 -1.32 -4.50
N ILE A 210 21.71 -0.16 -3.84
CA ILE A 210 22.84 0.76 -3.60
C ILE A 210 23.85 0.15 -2.62
N GLU A 211 23.37 -0.46 -1.53
CA GLU A 211 24.23 -0.99 -0.47
C GLU A 211 25.03 -2.23 -0.90
N SER A 212 24.47 -3.06 -1.78
CA SER A 212 25.03 -4.39 -2.07
C SER A 212 26.01 -4.45 -3.24
N GLY A 213 26.16 -3.39 -4.04
CA GLY A 213 26.99 -3.44 -5.26
C GLY A 213 26.66 -4.64 -6.17
N SER A 214 25.42 -5.12 -6.10
CA SER A 214 25.00 -6.45 -6.56
C SER A 214 25.06 -6.58 -8.08
N SER A 215 25.51 -7.76 -8.54
CA SER A 215 25.45 -8.14 -9.96
C SER A 215 24.01 -8.14 -10.48
N ARG A 216 23.85 -7.85 -11.78
CA ARG A 216 22.56 -7.82 -12.50
C ARG A 216 21.62 -8.98 -12.15
N GLY A 217 22.15 -10.20 -12.05
CA GLY A 217 21.37 -11.41 -11.74
C GLY A 217 20.77 -11.42 -10.34
N ALA A 218 21.50 -10.92 -9.34
CA ALA A 218 21.02 -10.83 -7.96
C ALA A 218 19.93 -9.75 -7.81
N VAL A 219 20.05 -8.64 -8.55
CA VAL A 219 19.03 -7.58 -8.58
C VAL A 219 17.73 -8.10 -9.19
N LEU A 220 17.82 -8.87 -10.28
CA LEU A 220 16.66 -9.43 -10.97
C LEU A 220 15.97 -10.53 -10.16
N LEU A 221 16.75 -11.40 -9.50
CA LEU A 221 16.23 -12.44 -8.62
C LEU A 221 15.48 -11.82 -7.42
N ASN A 222 16.09 -10.84 -6.75
CA ASN A 222 15.45 -10.11 -5.64
C ASN A 222 14.16 -9.40 -6.07
N LEU A 223 14.09 -8.90 -7.31
CA LEU A 223 12.90 -8.25 -7.84
C LEU A 223 11.77 -9.25 -8.05
N LEU A 224 12.06 -10.39 -8.68
CA LEU A 224 11.06 -11.46 -8.89
C LEU A 224 10.54 -11.99 -7.54
N GLU A 225 11.43 -12.20 -6.57
CA GLU A 225 11.06 -12.61 -5.21
C GLU A 225 10.19 -11.54 -4.52
N GLN A 226 10.49 -10.25 -4.71
CA GLN A 226 9.74 -9.15 -4.10
C GLN A 226 8.40 -8.87 -4.79
N GLU A 227 8.31 -9.09 -6.10
CA GLU A 227 7.04 -9.03 -6.85
C GLU A 227 6.10 -10.16 -6.44
N GLU A 228 6.64 -11.36 -6.23
CA GLU A 228 5.89 -12.50 -5.69
C GLU A 228 5.41 -12.19 -4.26
N LEU A 229 6.28 -11.64 -3.40
CA LEU A 229 5.91 -11.19 -2.05
C LEU A 229 4.88 -10.05 -2.04
N LEU A 230 4.88 -9.16 -3.04
CA LEU A 230 3.89 -8.10 -3.22
C LEU A 230 2.53 -8.69 -3.60
N SER A 231 2.53 -9.57 -4.59
CA SER A 231 1.32 -10.25 -5.06
C SER A 231 0.73 -11.15 -3.97
N ASP A 232 1.58 -11.77 -3.17
CA ASP A 232 1.21 -12.57 -1.99
C ASP A 232 1.06 -11.75 -0.69
N SER A 233 1.24 -10.44 -0.74
CA SER A 233 0.93 -9.59 0.41
C SER A 233 -0.57 -9.63 0.65
N GLY A 234 -0.98 -9.44 1.90
CA GLY A 234 -2.41 -9.35 2.24
C GLY A 234 -3.12 -8.25 1.43
N ALA A 235 -2.44 -7.13 1.20
CA ALA A 235 -2.98 -6.01 0.42
C ALA A 235 -2.95 -6.29 -1.09
N GLY A 236 -1.91 -6.94 -1.61
CA GLY A 236 -1.80 -7.30 -3.03
C GLY A 236 -2.84 -8.33 -3.48
N ARG A 237 -3.07 -9.40 -2.69
CA ARG A 237 -4.14 -10.36 -2.96
C ARG A 237 -5.53 -9.73 -2.88
N ALA A 238 -5.75 -8.87 -1.89
CA ALA A 238 -7.01 -8.15 -1.74
C ALA A 238 -7.27 -7.23 -2.95
N PHE A 239 -6.26 -6.48 -3.38
CA PHE A 239 -6.34 -5.64 -4.58
C PHE A 239 -6.64 -6.46 -5.84
N GLY A 240 -5.96 -7.59 -6.05
CA GLY A 240 -6.15 -8.44 -7.22
C GLY A 240 -7.58 -9.00 -7.33
N GLY A 241 -8.09 -9.57 -6.24
CA GLY A 241 -9.46 -10.10 -6.21
C GLY A 241 -10.52 -9.00 -6.37
N PHE A 242 -10.28 -7.85 -5.75
CA PHE A 242 -11.16 -6.70 -5.90
C PHE A 242 -11.15 -6.12 -7.33
N PHE A 243 -9.98 -5.99 -7.96
CA PHE A 243 -9.86 -5.48 -9.33
C PHE A 243 -10.57 -6.41 -10.34
N GLN A 244 -10.49 -7.72 -10.14
CA GLN A 244 -11.26 -8.67 -10.95
C GLN A 244 -12.77 -8.42 -10.86
N LEU A 245 -13.29 -8.11 -9.66
CA LEU A 245 -14.70 -7.76 -9.47
C LEU A 245 -15.07 -6.44 -10.16
N LEU A 246 -14.19 -5.43 -10.15
CA LEU A 246 -14.42 -4.18 -10.88
C LEU A 246 -14.46 -4.37 -12.40
N CYS A 247 -13.62 -5.28 -12.94
CA CYS A 247 -13.56 -5.57 -14.36
C CYS A 247 -14.76 -6.39 -14.86
N ASP A 248 -15.48 -7.09 -13.97
CA ASP A 248 -16.72 -7.78 -14.32
C ASP A 248 -17.84 -6.76 -14.61
N GLN A 249 -18.13 -6.58 -15.89
CA GLN A 249 -19.08 -5.57 -16.36
C GLN A 249 -20.50 -5.81 -15.83
N ASN A 250 -20.91 -7.07 -15.63
CA ASN A 250 -22.23 -7.39 -15.12
C ASN A 250 -22.33 -6.98 -13.65
N ARG A 251 -21.36 -7.40 -12.82
CA ARG A 251 -21.32 -7.06 -11.39
C ARG A 251 -21.20 -5.56 -11.16
N SER A 252 -20.35 -4.89 -11.93
CA SER A 252 -20.14 -3.44 -11.89
C SER A 252 -21.41 -2.66 -12.24
N THR A 253 -22.22 -3.18 -13.17
CA THR A 253 -23.48 -2.55 -13.57
C THR A 253 -24.56 -2.78 -12.51
N GLU A 254 -24.72 -4.01 -12.03
CA GLU A 254 -25.65 -4.36 -10.94
C GLU A 254 -25.39 -3.51 -9.69
N PHE A 255 -24.13 -3.40 -9.26
CA PHE A 255 -23.76 -2.61 -8.09
C PHE A 255 -24.07 -1.11 -8.26
N ARG A 256 -23.88 -0.55 -9.46
CA ARG A 256 -24.26 0.85 -9.77
C ARG A 256 -25.77 1.05 -9.69
N GLU A 257 -26.55 0.11 -10.17
CA GLU A 257 -28.01 0.17 -10.11
C GLU A 257 -28.50 0.07 -8.66
N GLN A 258 -27.95 -0.84 -7.87
CA GLN A 258 -28.25 -0.98 -6.44
C GLN A 258 -27.93 0.29 -5.65
N LEU A 259 -26.75 0.87 -5.84
CA LEU A 259 -26.39 2.15 -5.22
C LEU A 259 -27.33 3.27 -5.65
N ARG A 260 -27.70 3.34 -6.93
CA ARG A 260 -28.63 4.36 -7.43
C ARG A 260 -30.00 4.21 -6.78
N MET A 261 -30.52 2.99 -6.65
CA MET A 261 -31.79 2.74 -5.96
C MET A 261 -31.76 3.24 -4.51
N ILE A 262 -30.69 2.93 -3.78
CA ILE A 262 -30.50 3.38 -2.39
C ILE A 262 -30.47 4.92 -2.31
N LEU A 263 -29.73 5.58 -3.23
CA LEU A 263 -29.60 7.04 -3.24
C LEU A 263 -30.86 7.77 -3.72
N THR A 264 -31.77 7.10 -4.42
CA THR A 264 -33.09 7.65 -4.76
C THR A 264 -34.14 7.45 -3.67
N HIS A 265 -33.86 6.61 -2.67
CA HIS A 265 -34.77 6.33 -1.57
C HIS A 265 -34.72 7.45 -0.51
N PRO A 266 -35.83 7.79 0.19
CA PRO A 266 -35.84 8.80 1.26
C PRO A 266 -34.81 8.57 2.38
N ALA A 267 -34.41 7.31 2.60
CA ALA A 267 -33.34 6.96 3.54
C ALA A 267 -32.01 7.70 3.24
N ALA A 268 -31.78 8.11 1.99
CA ALA A 268 -30.62 8.91 1.57
C ALA A 268 -30.54 10.29 2.25
N ASP A 269 -31.66 10.84 2.73
CA ASP A 269 -31.70 12.12 3.42
C ASP A 269 -30.97 12.09 4.79
N HIS A 270 -30.69 10.89 5.32
CA HIS A 270 -29.90 10.71 6.53
C HIS A 270 -28.37 10.78 6.31
N LEU A 271 -27.94 10.86 5.05
CA LEU A 271 -26.57 11.13 4.66
C LEU A 271 -26.34 12.64 4.49
N THR A 272 -25.13 13.10 4.76
CA THR A 272 -24.76 14.47 4.38
C THR A 272 -24.70 14.59 2.84
N PRO A 273 -24.89 15.80 2.27
CA PRO A 273 -24.78 16.00 0.81
C PRO A 273 -23.42 15.56 0.23
N GLN A 274 -22.36 15.55 1.04
CA GLN A 274 -21.05 15.06 0.65
C GLN A 274 -21.01 13.52 0.61
N GLN A 275 -21.58 12.86 1.63
CA GLN A 275 -21.65 11.39 1.70
C GLN A 275 -22.48 10.80 0.55
N ALA A 276 -23.64 11.40 0.25
CA ALA A 276 -24.49 10.97 -0.86
C ALA A 276 -23.78 11.15 -2.22
N ARG A 277 -23.07 12.28 -2.41
CA ARG A 277 -22.24 12.50 -3.61
C ARG A 277 -21.12 11.45 -3.71
N PHE A 278 -20.40 11.18 -2.63
CA PHE A 278 -19.35 10.16 -2.61
C PHE A 278 -19.87 8.79 -3.02
N LEU A 279 -20.98 8.31 -2.43
CA LEU A 279 -21.59 7.03 -2.80
C LEU A 279 -22.02 6.99 -4.26
N GLY A 280 -22.60 8.08 -4.79
CA GLY A 280 -22.98 8.19 -6.20
C GLY A 280 -21.78 8.18 -7.16
N GLN A 281 -20.58 8.50 -6.67
CA GLN A 281 -19.34 8.52 -7.44
C GLN A 281 -18.43 7.33 -7.13
N LEU A 282 -18.80 6.48 -6.17
CA LEU A 282 -17.95 5.42 -5.60
C LEU A 282 -17.27 4.58 -6.68
N MET A 283 -18.02 4.11 -7.67
CA MET A 283 -17.45 3.27 -8.74
C MET A 283 -16.40 4.00 -9.59
N ARG A 284 -16.59 5.30 -9.85
CA ARG A 284 -15.60 6.10 -10.57
C ARG A 284 -14.35 6.32 -9.73
N GLU A 285 -14.53 6.58 -8.44
CA GLU A 285 -13.41 6.72 -7.50
C GLU A 285 -12.63 5.42 -7.37
N LEU A 286 -13.29 4.26 -7.21
CA LEU A 286 -12.63 2.95 -7.13
C LEU A 286 -11.80 2.63 -8.39
N ILE A 287 -12.33 2.94 -9.58
CA ILE A 287 -11.58 2.79 -10.83
C ILE A 287 -10.36 3.71 -10.84
N ARG A 288 -10.53 4.99 -10.48
CA ARG A 288 -9.43 5.96 -10.43
C ARG A 288 -8.33 5.54 -9.45
N GLU A 289 -8.69 5.09 -8.26
CA GLU A 289 -7.74 4.59 -7.25
C GLU A 289 -7.05 3.32 -7.75
N SER A 290 -7.74 2.44 -8.49
CA SER A 290 -7.08 1.28 -9.12
C SER A 290 -6.07 1.69 -10.18
N GLU A 291 -6.40 2.66 -11.03
CA GLU A 291 -5.49 3.18 -12.06
C GLU A 291 -4.22 3.76 -11.44
N ARG A 292 -4.35 4.42 -10.28
CA ARG A 292 -3.22 4.94 -9.51
C ARG A 292 -2.31 3.85 -9.02
N VAL A 293 -2.84 2.81 -8.40
CA VAL A 293 -2.06 1.64 -7.99
C VAL A 293 -1.29 1.06 -9.19
N PHE A 294 -1.92 0.94 -10.35
CA PHE A 294 -1.23 0.51 -11.58
C PHE A 294 -0.18 1.49 -12.10
N GLN A 295 -0.40 2.80 -11.98
CA GLN A 295 0.61 3.80 -12.36
C GLN A 295 1.83 3.71 -11.45
N VAL A 296 1.63 3.56 -10.14
CA VAL A 296 2.72 3.38 -9.18
C VAL A 296 3.50 2.12 -9.47
N ARG A 297 2.81 0.99 -9.69
CA ARG A 297 3.45 -0.27 -10.07
C ARG A 297 4.27 -0.13 -11.36
N ARG A 298 3.70 0.46 -12.42
CA ARG A 298 4.40 0.69 -13.69
C ARG A 298 5.64 1.57 -13.51
N ARG A 299 5.54 2.65 -12.73
CA ARG A 299 6.68 3.54 -12.44
C ARG A 299 7.78 2.82 -11.67
N THR A 300 7.42 1.95 -10.73
CA THR A 300 8.36 1.06 -10.04
C THR A 300 9.06 0.14 -11.03
N GLU A 301 8.32 -0.54 -11.90
CA GLU A 301 8.87 -1.42 -12.95
C GLU A 301 9.81 -0.68 -13.91
N GLU A 302 9.42 0.51 -14.39
CA GLU A 302 10.22 1.36 -15.27
C GLU A 302 11.50 1.83 -14.59
N SER A 303 11.42 2.26 -13.34
CA SER A 303 12.60 2.70 -12.61
C SER A 303 13.57 1.56 -12.33
N LEU A 304 13.06 0.35 -12.12
CA LEU A 304 13.89 -0.85 -11.96
C LEU A 304 14.56 -1.23 -13.28
N ARG A 305 13.84 -1.15 -14.40
CA ARG A 305 14.42 -1.33 -15.74
C ARG A 305 15.55 -0.33 -16.00
N ALA A 306 15.31 0.95 -15.75
CA ALA A 306 16.32 2.00 -15.94
C ALA A 306 17.55 1.77 -15.04
N PHE A 307 17.35 1.28 -13.81
CA PHE A 307 18.45 0.91 -12.93
C PHE A 307 19.27 -0.26 -13.50
N ILE A 308 18.61 -1.33 -13.96
CA ILE A 308 19.28 -2.49 -14.60
C ILE A 308 20.06 -2.06 -15.84
N GLU A 309 19.47 -1.19 -16.67
CA GLU A 309 20.11 -0.66 -17.88
C GLU A 309 21.33 0.21 -17.55
N SER A 310 21.24 1.09 -16.53
CA SER A 310 22.38 1.90 -16.11
C SER A 310 23.52 1.09 -15.47
N GLY A 311 23.19 0.06 -14.68
CA GLY A 311 24.16 -0.90 -14.13
C GLY A 311 24.86 -1.70 -15.22
N ALA A 312 24.13 -2.14 -16.26
CA ALA A 312 24.70 -2.83 -17.41
C ALA A 312 25.73 -1.96 -18.15
N HIS A 313 25.53 -0.65 -18.20
CA HIS A 313 26.49 0.26 -18.82
C HIS A 313 27.81 0.32 -18.03
N LEU A 314 27.75 0.31 -16.70
CA LEU A 314 28.94 0.29 -15.84
C LEU A 314 29.69 -1.05 -15.88
N GLU A 315 28.98 -2.18 -15.90
CA GLU A 315 29.57 -3.51 -16.07
C GLU A 315 30.24 -3.65 -17.44
N ASN A 316 29.59 -3.20 -18.52
CA ASN A 316 30.17 -3.23 -19.87
C ASN A 316 31.45 -2.39 -19.95
N LEU A 317 31.48 -1.19 -19.34
CA LEU A 317 32.70 -0.37 -19.26
C LEU A 317 33.82 -1.04 -18.46
N ALA A 318 33.50 -1.86 -17.47
CA ALA A 318 34.48 -2.64 -16.71
C ALA A 318 35.04 -3.81 -17.53
N VAL A 319 34.17 -4.52 -18.27
CA VAL A 319 34.55 -5.58 -19.21
C VAL A 319 35.44 -5.03 -20.32
N ASP A 320 35.07 -3.90 -20.94
CA ASP A 320 35.88 -3.24 -21.96
C ASP A 320 37.25 -2.81 -21.42
N ARG A 321 37.29 -2.34 -20.15
CA ARG A 321 38.56 -2.03 -19.48
C ARG A 321 39.44 -3.26 -19.28
N LEU A 322 38.86 -4.39 -18.85
CA LEU A 322 39.56 -5.66 -18.64
C LEU A 322 40.05 -6.26 -19.96
N LEU A 323 39.22 -6.21 -21.01
CA LEU A 323 39.61 -6.60 -22.38
C LEU A 323 40.78 -5.74 -22.86
N GLY A 324 40.71 -4.42 -22.72
CA GLY A 324 41.82 -3.53 -23.08
C GLY A 324 43.08 -3.73 -22.23
N GLN A 325 42.98 -4.24 -21.00
CA GLN A 325 44.14 -4.64 -20.19
C GLN A 325 44.73 -5.98 -20.64
N LEU A 326 43.89 -6.94 -21.00
CA LEU A 326 44.29 -8.23 -21.57
C LEU A 326 44.97 -8.04 -22.93
N GLU A 327 44.39 -7.21 -23.81
CA GLU A 327 44.98 -6.87 -25.10
C GLU A 327 46.34 -6.19 -24.94
N ARG A 328 46.46 -5.20 -24.05
CA ARG A 328 47.76 -4.56 -23.74
C ARG A 328 48.79 -5.55 -23.19
N SER A 329 48.36 -6.50 -22.37
CA SER A 329 49.23 -7.55 -21.85
C SER A 329 49.66 -8.51 -22.96
N ALA A 330 48.74 -8.92 -23.83
CA ALA A 330 49.01 -9.79 -24.98
C ALA A 330 49.96 -9.12 -25.99
N VAL A 331 49.81 -7.82 -26.25
CA VAL A 331 50.74 -7.04 -27.09
C VAL A 331 52.12 -6.95 -26.44
N ARG A 332 52.21 -6.70 -25.12
CA ARG A 332 53.50 -6.76 -24.40
C ARG A 332 54.16 -8.13 -24.49
N PHE A 333 53.39 -9.22 -24.42
CA PHE A 333 53.91 -10.58 -24.60
C PHE A 333 54.36 -10.86 -26.03
N LYS A 334 53.82 -10.15 -27.03
CA LYS A 334 54.24 -10.24 -28.43
C LYS A 334 55.49 -9.40 -28.73
N GLU A 335 55.62 -8.25 -28.08
CA GLU A 335 56.77 -7.33 -28.21
C GLU A 335 57.98 -7.77 -27.38
N ALA A 336 57.74 -8.43 -26.25
CA ALA A 336 58.75 -9.25 -25.63
C ALA A 336 58.99 -10.45 -26.55
N GLU A 337 60.04 -10.40 -27.39
CA GLU A 337 60.55 -11.58 -28.08
C GLU A 337 60.89 -12.66 -27.04
N ILE A 338 59.92 -13.49 -26.68
CA ILE A 338 60.18 -14.73 -25.97
C ILE A 338 60.89 -15.61 -27.00
N SER A 339 62.21 -15.53 -26.96
CA SER A 339 63.07 -16.45 -27.66
C SER A 339 62.78 -17.84 -27.12
N LEU A 340 61.99 -18.61 -27.86
CA LEU A 340 61.82 -20.05 -27.66
C LEU A 340 63.13 -20.75 -28.07
N TYR A 341 64.22 -20.50 -27.34
CA TYR A 341 65.36 -21.41 -27.40
C TYR A 341 64.95 -22.72 -26.71
N PRO A 342 65.14 -23.87 -27.35
CA PRO A 342 64.86 -25.15 -26.71
C PRO A 342 65.84 -25.32 -25.54
N LEU A 343 65.32 -25.58 -24.34
CA LEU A 343 66.11 -25.95 -23.17
C LEU A 343 66.91 -27.23 -23.47
N ALA A 344 68.13 -27.09 -23.96
CA ALA A 344 69.15 -28.11 -23.85
C ALA A 344 69.77 -28.01 -22.45
N ALA A 345 69.33 -28.94 -21.59
CA ALA A 345 70.03 -29.48 -20.42
C ALA A 345 71.14 -28.62 -19.78
N SER A 346 70.78 -27.86 -18.75
CA SER A 346 71.63 -27.71 -17.56
C SER A 346 70.80 -27.16 -16.40
N SER A 347 70.64 -27.98 -15.38
CA SER A 347 69.95 -27.67 -14.13
C SER A 347 70.60 -26.48 -13.40
N PRO A 348 69.79 -25.56 -12.85
CA PRO A 348 70.14 -24.95 -11.58
C PRO A 348 69.04 -25.22 -10.54
N GLN A 349 69.52 -25.50 -9.33
CA GLN A 349 68.77 -25.93 -8.17
C GLN A 349 67.69 -24.91 -7.77
N TRP A 350 66.44 -25.36 -7.65
CA TRP A 350 65.40 -24.65 -6.90
C TRP A 350 65.68 -24.83 -5.41
N PRO A 351 65.83 -23.76 -4.60
CA PRO A 351 65.85 -23.92 -3.16
C PRO A 351 64.44 -24.26 -2.67
N CYS A 352 64.24 -25.50 -2.24
CA CYS A 352 63.10 -25.90 -1.42
C CYS A 352 63.21 -25.28 -0.02
N PRO A 353 62.17 -24.60 0.50
CA PRO A 353 62.01 -24.42 1.93
C PRO A 353 61.02 -25.47 2.45
N LEU A 354 61.50 -26.37 3.31
CA LEU A 354 60.63 -27.14 4.21
C LEU A 354 61.18 -27.00 5.63
N ALA A 355 60.43 -26.32 6.49
CA ALA A 355 60.00 -26.82 7.81
C ALA A 355 59.61 -25.65 8.73
N VAL A 356 58.31 -25.49 9.00
CA VAL A 356 57.84 -25.14 10.34
C VAL A 356 57.13 -26.37 10.88
N ALA A 357 57.59 -26.80 12.06
CA ALA A 357 57.17 -27.98 12.77
C ALA A 357 55.71 -27.90 13.25
N GLY A 358 54.99 -29.01 13.12
CA GLY A 358 53.76 -29.31 13.86
C GLY A 358 53.78 -30.79 14.21
N GLN A 359 54.15 -31.10 15.45
CA GLN A 359 54.15 -32.44 16.03
C GLN A 359 52.72 -32.97 16.17
N LEU A 360 52.45 -34.14 15.61
CA LEU A 360 51.43 -35.07 16.10
C LEU A 360 52.11 -36.43 16.24
N ALA A 361 52.28 -36.87 17.48
CA ALA A 361 52.71 -38.22 17.82
C ALA A 361 51.51 -39.20 17.71
N PRO A 362 51.74 -40.46 17.34
CA PRO A 362 50.77 -41.53 17.51
C PRO A 362 51.15 -42.41 18.72
N GLU A 363 50.18 -42.78 19.54
CA GLU A 363 50.27 -44.01 20.33
C GLU A 363 48.93 -44.76 20.24
N SER A 364 49.05 -46.03 19.91
CA SER A 364 48.02 -47.04 19.73
C SER A 364 47.73 -47.76 21.05
N ALA A 365 46.44 -47.89 21.41
CA ALA A 365 45.80 -49.08 21.98
C ALA A 365 44.29 -48.85 22.12
#